data_AF-A0A257MGM5-F1
#
_entry.id   AF-A0A257MGM5-F1
#
_cell.length_a   1.000
_cell.length_b   1.000
_cell.length_c   1.000
_cell.angle_alpha   90.00
_cell.angle_beta   90.00
_cell.angle_gamma   90.00
#
_symmetry.space_group_name_H-M   'P 1'
#
loop_
_entity.id
_entity.type
_entity.pdbx_description
1 polymer ?
#
loop_
_entity_poly.entity_id
_entity_poly.type
_entity_poly.pdbx_seq_one_letter_code
_entity_poly.pdbx_strand_id
1 'polypeptide(L)'
;LRAGREINDEMVVYWAERILAQCLKIDKPLSSIKICIKGITFRAGVKEFYHSRNLALVRLLAEKGLDVYVSDPILSRDEVEGRGLRFIKPQESDLVFDPFGLNFAIDGEVR
;
A
#
# COMPACT_ATOMS: atom_id res chain seq x y z
N LEU A 1 0.61 -7.85 25.44
CA LEU A 1 1.55 -7.76 24.30
C LEU A 1 1.26 -8.75 23.14
N ARG A 2 0.58 -9.90 23.34
CA ARG A 2 0.19 -10.81 22.23
C ARG A 2 -1.07 -10.38 21.48
N ALA A 3 -2.16 -10.06 22.19
CA ALA A 3 -3.43 -9.65 21.57
C ALA A 3 -3.31 -8.44 20.64
N GLY A 4 -2.46 -7.46 20.96
CA GLY A 4 -2.22 -6.30 20.10
C GLY A 4 -1.41 -6.59 18.82
N ARG A 5 -0.64 -7.68 18.78
CA ARG A 5 0.03 -8.13 17.54
C ARG A 5 -0.95 -8.87 16.64
N GLU A 6 -1.74 -9.79 17.20
CA GLU A 6 -2.80 -10.50 16.46
C GLU A 6 -3.78 -9.52 15.80
N ILE A 7 -4.28 -8.53 16.53
CA ILE A 7 -5.19 -7.50 15.98
C ILE A 7 -4.52 -6.69 14.85
N ASN A 8 -3.22 -6.37 14.98
CA ASN A 8 -2.50 -5.64 13.94
C ASN A 8 -2.31 -6.48 12.68
N ASP A 9 -2.06 -7.77 12.84
CA ASP A 9 -1.91 -8.71 11.73
C ASP A 9 -3.27 -8.90 11.02
N GLU A 10 -4.37 -9.02 11.77
CA GLU A 10 -5.74 -9.07 11.23
C GLU A 10 -6.07 -7.82 10.41
N MET A 11 -5.71 -6.62 10.88
CA MET A 11 -5.95 -5.38 10.15
C MET A 11 -5.15 -5.31 8.85
N VAL A 12 -3.92 -5.81 8.82
CA VAL A 12 -3.09 -5.86 7.60
C VAL A 12 -3.72 -6.82 6.58
N VAL A 13 -4.17 -8.00 7.03
CA VAL A 13 -4.87 -8.96 6.17
C VAL A 13 -6.17 -8.37 5.64
N TYR A 14 -6.97 -7.74 6.49
CA TYR A 14 -8.22 -7.07 6.10
C TYR A 14 -8.00 -6.05 4.97
N TRP A 15 -7.00 -5.18 5.10
CA TRP A 15 -6.71 -4.19 4.06
C TRP A 15 -6.17 -4.81 2.79
N ALA A 16 -5.38 -5.88 2.88
CA ALA A 16 -4.91 -6.61 1.71
C ALA A 16 -6.08 -7.20 0.90
N GLU A 17 -7.08 -7.78 1.57
CA GLU A 17 -8.29 -8.29 0.93
C GLU A 17 -9.12 -7.18 0.27
N ARG A 18 -9.25 -6.01 0.93
CA ARG A 18 -9.97 -4.85 0.38
C ARG A 18 -9.28 -4.28 -0.86
N ILE A 19 -7.95 -4.20 -0.85
CA ILE A 19 -7.14 -3.80 -2.00
C ILE A 19 -7.34 -4.78 -3.16
N LEU A 20 -7.25 -6.09 -2.88
CA LEU A 20 -7.48 -7.12 -3.89
C LEU A 20 -8.89 -7.01 -4.50
N ALA A 21 -9.91 -6.78 -3.68
CA ALA A 21 -11.28 -6.56 -4.15
C ALA A 21 -11.43 -5.32 -5.04
N GLN A 22 -10.64 -4.26 -4.83
CA GLN A 22 -10.62 -3.12 -5.76
C GLN A 22 -9.90 -3.47 -7.07
N CYS A 23 -8.80 -4.22 -7.00
CA CYS A 23 -8.07 -4.65 -8.20
C CYS A 23 -8.95 -5.46 -9.16
N LEU A 24 -9.86 -6.30 -8.64
CA LEU A 24 -10.77 -7.09 -9.46
C LEU A 24 -11.77 -6.25 -10.30
N LYS A 25 -11.96 -4.97 -9.95
CA LYS A 25 -12.80 -4.03 -10.70
C LYS A 25 -12.09 -3.37 -11.88
N ILE A 26 -10.77 -3.49 -11.96
CA ILE A 26 -9.94 -2.88 -13.00
C ILE A 26 -9.81 -3.87 -14.15
N ASP A 27 -9.95 -3.40 -15.39
CA ASP A 27 -9.83 -4.27 -16.57
C ASP A 27 -8.38 -4.59 -16.96
N LYS A 28 -7.62 -5.17 -16.02
CA LYS A 28 -6.23 -5.56 -16.22
C LYS A 28 -5.93 -6.88 -15.51
N PRO A 29 -4.96 -7.69 -16.00
CA PRO A 29 -4.42 -8.80 -15.24
C PRO A 29 -3.94 -8.35 -13.86
N LEU A 30 -4.29 -9.07 -12.80
CA LEU A 30 -4.01 -8.68 -11.41
C LEU A 30 -2.52 -8.38 -11.15
N SER A 31 -1.62 -9.16 -11.75
CA SER A 31 -0.16 -8.98 -11.65
C SER A 31 0.38 -7.76 -12.37
N SER A 32 -0.44 -7.08 -13.18
CA SER A 32 -0.06 -5.89 -13.96
C SER A 32 -0.70 -4.59 -13.42
N ILE A 33 -1.60 -4.70 -12.45
CA ILE A 33 -2.23 -3.55 -11.79
C ILE A 33 -1.21 -2.91 -10.87
N LYS A 34 -0.82 -1.68 -11.20
CA LYS A 34 0.08 -0.87 -10.37
C LYS A 34 -0.68 -0.34 -9.17
N ILE A 35 -0.35 -0.85 -7.99
CA ILE A 35 -0.97 -0.45 -6.73
C ILE A 35 -0.05 0.53 -6.01
N CYS A 36 -0.51 1.75 -5.74
CA CYS A 36 0.21 2.73 -4.93
C CYS A 36 -0.35 2.78 -3.51
N ILE A 37 0.47 2.45 -2.52
CA ILE A 37 0.18 2.72 -1.10
C ILE A 37 0.68 4.13 -0.77
N LYS A 38 -0.26 5.07 -0.62
CA LYS A 38 0.01 6.50 -0.42
C LYS A 38 0.23 6.82 1.06
N GLY A 39 1.36 6.38 1.59
CA GLY A 39 1.81 6.67 2.96
C GLY A 39 2.29 5.43 3.68
N ILE A 40 3.56 5.42 4.09
CA ILE A 40 4.18 4.27 4.76
C ILE A 40 4.73 4.60 6.15
N THR A 41 4.62 5.85 6.58
CA THR A 41 4.96 6.22 7.95
C THR A 41 3.96 5.64 8.95
N PHE A 42 4.41 5.43 10.18
CA PHE A 42 3.59 4.94 11.29
C PHE A 42 2.41 5.88 11.59
N ARG A 43 2.64 7.18 11.43
CA ARG A 43 1.67 8.26 11.61
C ARG A 43 1.97 9.38 10.63
N ALA A 44 0.94 10.08 10.17
CA ALA A 44 1.10 11.20 9.25
C ALA A 44 2.05 12.26 9.85
N GLY A 45 3.00 12.73 9.05
CA GLY A 45 3.93 13.79 9.43
C GLY A 45 5.11 13.40 10.32
N VAL A 46 5.30 12.11 10.66
CA VAL A 46 6.46 11.65 11.44
C VAL A 46 7.18 10.50 10.73
N LYS A 47 8.49 10.63 10.54
CA LYS A 47 9.35 9.63 9.89
C LYS A 47 9.65 8.43 10.81
N GLU A 48 8.61 7.72 11.24
CA GLU A 48 8.71 6.53 12.09
C GLU A 48 8.15 5.30 11.35
N PHE A 49 8.87 4.17 11.41
CA PHE A 49 8.55 2.99 10.57
C PHE A 49 8.50 1.66 11.33
N TYR A 50 9.08 1.58 12.54
CA TYR A 50 9.28 0.33 13.29
C TYR A 50 7.99 -0.45 13.59
N HIS A 51 6.86 0.25 13.62
CA HIS A 51 5.53 -0.34 13.84
C HIS A 51 4.53 0.01 12.72
N SER A 52 5.04 0.39 11.54
CA SER A 52 4.19 0.76 10.42
C SER A 52 3.44 -0.46 9.88
N ARG A 53 2.14 -0.52 10.16
CA ARG A 53 1.21 -1.48 9.54
C ARG A 53 1.17 -1.31 8.02
N ASN A 54 1.39 -0.10 7.52
CA ASN A 54 1.41 0.19 6.08
C ASN A 54 2.62 -0.47 5.41
N LEU A 55 3.77 -0.53 6.10
CA LEU A 55 4.93 -1.26 5.61
C LEU A 55 4.69 -2.77 5.58
N ALA A 56 4.04 -3.32 6.62
CA ALA A 56 3.64 -4.72 6.65
C ALA A 56 2.66 -5.05 5.50
N LEU A 57 1.70 -4.16 5.24
CA LEU A 57 0.75 -4.28 4.13
C LEU A 57 1.45 -4.29 2.76
N VAL A 58 2.40 -3.37 2.52
CA VAL A 58 3.18 -3.33 1.27
C VAL A 58 3.91 -4.65 1.05
N ARG A 59 4.55 -5.19 2.10
CA ARG A 59 5.28 -6.47 2.03
C ARG A 59 4.33 -7.63 1.73
N LEU A 60 3.21 -7.72 2.45
CA LEU A 60 2.22 -8.78 2.24
C LEU A 60 1.66 -8.79 0.81
N LEU A 61 1.36 -7.62 0.27
CA LEU A 61 0.86 -7.50 -1.11
C LEU A 61 1.94 -7.91 -2.13
N ALA A 62 3.20 -7.50 -1.91
CA ALA A 62 4.32 -7.90 -2.76
C ALA A 62 4.60 -9.41 -2.70
N GLU A 63 4.55 -10.02 -1.52
CA GLU A 63 4.68 -11.47 -1.31
C GLU A 63 3.56 -12.25 -2.01
N LYS A 64 2.37 -11.66 -2.15
CA LYS A 64 1.25 -12.21 -2.94
C LYS A 64 1.41 -12.03 -4.45
N GLY A 65 2.51 -11.44 -4.92
CA GLY A 65 2.81 -11.27 -6.35
C GLY A 65 2.12 -10.08 -7.01
N LEU A 66 1.64 -9.10 -6.23
CA LEU A 66 1.02 -7.88 -6.75
C LEU A 66 2.07 -6.82 -7.11
N ASP A 67 1.76 -5.96 -8.10
CA ASP A 67 2.66 -4.90 -8.56
C ASP A 67 2.54 -3.65 -7.67
N VAL A 68 3.13 -3.72 -6.47
CA VAL A 68 2.95 -2.71 -5.41
C VAL A 68 4.08 -1.67 -5.38
N TYR A 69 3.69 -0.43 -5.14
CA TYR A 69 4.57 0.73 -5.03
C TYR A 69 4.14 1.59 -3.85
N VAL A 70 5.01 2.53 -3.48
CA VAL A 70 4.83 3.43 -2.36
C VAL A 70 5.05 4.87 -2.81
N SER A 71 4.22 5.77 -2.30
CA SER A 71 4.45 7.21 -2.32
C SER A 71 4.16 7.75 -0.93
N ASP A 72 5.02 8.62 -0.40
CA ASP A 72 4.78 9.27 0.87
C ASP A 72 5.16 10.76 0.77
N PRO A 73 4.28 11.71 1.14
CA PRO A 73 4.56 13.14 1.03
C PRO A 73 5.82 13.60 1.77
N ILE A 74 6.26 12.87 2.80
CA ILE A 74 7.44 13.26 3.59
C ILE A 74 8.70 12.49 3.22
N LEU A 75 8.64 11.59 2.24
CA LEU A 75 9.79 10.79 1.79
C LEU A 75 10.12 11.09 0.34
N SER A 76 11.41 11.26 0.08
CA SER A 76 11.95 11.26 -1.27
C SER A 76 11.91 9.86 -1.89
N ARG A 77 12.03 9.80 -3.22
CA ARG A 77 12.21 8.54 -3.96
C ARG A 77 13.37 7.72 -3.37
N ASP A 78 14.52 8.35 -3.17
CA ASP A 78 15.73 7.68 -2.67
C ASP A 78 15.52 7.11 -1.26
N GLU A 79 14.74 7.78 -0.40
CA GLU A 79 14.38 7.25 0.92
C GLU A 79 13.47 6.02 0.82
N VAL A 80 12.54 5.99 -0.13
CA VAL A 80 11.66 4.84 -0.37
C VAL A 80 12.47 3.67 -0.93
N GLU A 81 13.25 3.91 -1.97
CA GLU A 81 14.06 2.90 -2.66
C GLU A 81 15.19 2.37 -1.76
N GLY A 82 15.82 3.22 -0.95
CA GLY A 82 16.81 2.83 0.06
C GLY A 82 16.27 1.90 1.15
N ARG A 83 14.94 1.76 1.28
CA ARG A 83 14.27 0.78 2.17
C ARG A 83 13.91 -0.53 1.47
N GLY A 84 14.31 -0.70 0.20
CA GLY A 84 13.96 -1.86 -0.62
C GLY A 84 12.50 -1.86 -1.10
N LEU A 85 11.87 -0.68 -1.12
CA LEU A 85 10.51 -0.50 -1.62
C LEU A 85 10.56 0.14 -3.00
N ARG A 86 9.51 -0.01 -3.80
CA ARG A 86 9.44 0.60 -5.12
C ARG A 86 8.64 1.89 -5.05
N PHE A 87 9.17 2.96 -5.62
CA PHE A 87 8.50 4.26 -5.67
C PHE A 87 7.66 4.39 -6.95
N ILE A 88 6.49 5.02 -6.83
CA ILE A 88 5.71 5.50 -7.98
C ILE A 88 5.05 6.83 -7.62
N LYS A 89 4.75 7.69 -8.60
CA LYS A 89 3.80 8.79 -8.35
C LYS A 89 2.38 8.23 -8.33
N PRO A 90 1.49 8.68 -7.41
CA PRO A 90 0.11 8.17 -7.35
C PRO A 90 -0.63 8.24 -8.69
N GLN A 91 -0.38 9.28 -9.49
CA GLN A 91 -1.01 9.50 -10.82
C GLN A 91 -0.54 8.53 -11.90
N GLU A 92 0.53 7.78 -11.66
CA GLU A 92 1.08 6.78 -12.58
C GLU A 92 0.63 5.35 -12.21
N SER A 93 -0.24 5.22 -11.19
CA SER A 93 -0.76 3.95 -10.67
C SER A 93 -2.21 3.72 -11.10
N ASP A 94 -2.62 2.46 -11.16
CA ASP A 94 -3.99 2.08 -11.53
C ASP A 94 -4.95 2.14 -10.33
N LEU A 95 -4.41 1.84 -9.14
CA LEU A 95 -5.11 1.86 -7.87
C LEU A 95 -4.26 2.58 -6.83
N VAL A 96 -4.81 3.62 -6.21
CA VAL A 96 -4.23 4.27 -5.04
C VAL A 96 -5.03 3.85 -3.81
N PHE A 97 -4.33 3.42 -2.76
CA PHE A 97 -4.89 3.26 -1.42
C PHE A 97 -4.27 4.30 -0.48
N ASP A 98 -5.11 5.10 0.17
CA ASP A 98 -4.71 6.02 1.24
C ASP A 98 -5.00 5.37 2.60
N PRO A 99 -3.97 4.85 3.31
CA PRO A 99 -4.15 4.19 4.60
C PRO A 99 -4.48 5.16 5.75
N PHE A 100 -4.30 6.46 5.57
CA PHE A 100 -4.68 7.45 6.60
C PHE A 100 -6.14 7.87 6.43
N GLY A 101 -6.59 8.02 5.18
CA GLY A 101 -7.98 8.34 4.83
C GLY A 101 -8.90 7.12 4.66
N LEU A 102 -8.34 5.90 4.71
CA LEU A 102 -9.04 4.63 4.51
C LEU A 102 -9.86 4.58 3.21
N ASN A 103 -9.36 5.20 2.14
CA ASN A 103 -10.06 5.36 0.88
C ASN A 103 -9.23 4.86 -0.32
N PHE A 104 -9.92 4.68 -1.44
CA PHE A 104 -9.35 4.23 -2.70
C PHE A 104 -9.61 5.27 -3.78
N ALA A 105 -8.65 5.43 -4.69
CA ALA A 105 -8.86 6.08 -5.97
C ALA A 105 -8.45 5.10 -7.08
N ILE A 106 -9.29 4.97 -8.10
CA ILE A 106 -9.03 4.13 -9.27
C ILE A 106 -8.87 5.07 -10.45
N ASP A 107 -7.67 5.09 -11.02
CA ASP A 107 -7.36 5.85 -12.25
C ASP A 107 -7.28 4.92 -13.49
N GLY A 108 -7.42 3.60 -13.32
CA GLY A 108 -7.55 2.64 -14.41
C GLY A 108 -8.97 2.55 -15.00
N GLU A 109 -9.10 1.99 -16.20
CA GLU A 109 -10.41 1.65 -16.80
C GLU A 109 -11.17 0.69 -15.88
N VAL A 110 -12.34 1.14 -15.42
CA VAL A 110 -13.23 0.37 -14.54
C VAL A 110 -14.10 -0.54 -15.41
N ARG A 111 -14.21 -1.81 -15.01
CA ARG A 111 -15.12 -2.79 -15.63
C ARG A 111 -16.59 -2.50 -15.37
#